data_AF-A0A7V6YX70-F1
#
_entry.id   AF-A0A7V6YX70-F1
#
_cell.length_a   1.000
_cell.length_b   1.000
_cell.length_c   1.000
_cell.angle_alpha   90.00
_cell.angle_beta   90.00
_cell.angle_gamma   90.00
#
_symmetry.space_group_name_H-M   'P 1'
#
loop_
_entity.id
_entity.type
_entity.pdbx_description
1 polymer ?
#
loop_
_entity_poly.entity_id
_entity_poly.type
_entity_poly.pdbx_seq_one_letter_code
_entity_poly.pdbx_strand_id
1 'polypeptide(L)' 'MKTTPYTMALIYAAMGALFTYLAIKSAQETIWNFSTVLLMLIAAFDFSTSIRFFLYKKYIQKQKQSKDQ' A
#
# COMPACT_ATOMS: atom_id res chain seq x y z
N MET A 1 14.82 -7.13 14.39
CA MET A 1 14.26 -5.77 14.16
C MET A 1 12.77 -5.82 14.47
N LYS A 2 12.24 -4.97 15.35
CA LYS A 2 10.79 -4.96 15.64
C LYS A 2 10.07 -4.37 14.43
N THR A 3 9.46 -5.20 13.60
CA THR A 3 8.65 -4.79 12.46
C THR A 3 7.43 -4.05 12.97
N THR A 4 7.55 -2.73 13.04
CA THR A 4 6.47 -1.88 13.54
C THR A 4 5.43 -1.78 12.41
N PRO A 5 4.12 -1.79 12.69
CA PRO A 5 3.07 -1.70 11.66
C PRO A 5 3.22 -0.50 10.70
N TYR A 6 3.96 0.53 11.12
CA TYR A 6 4.34 1.69 10.33
C TYR A 6 5.34 1.38 9.23
N THR A 7 6.37 0.60 9.54
CA THR A 7 7.40 0.20 8.57
C THR A 7 6.77 -0.66 7.49
N MET A 8 5.84 -1.54 7.87
CA MET A 8 5.09 -2.35 6.91
C MET A 8 4.17 -1.49 6.04
N ALA A 9 3.42 -0.54 6.61
CA ALA A 9 2.59 0.38 5.82
C ALA A 9 3.39 1.13 4.75
N LEU A 10 4.59 1.60 5.11
CA LEU A 10 5.50 2.32 4.21
C LEU A 10 6.02 1.40 3.09
N ILE A 11 6.43 0.18 3.42
CA ILE A 11 6.94 -0.79 2.45
C ILE A 11 5.85 -1.15 1.44
N TYR A 12 4.63 -1.49 1.89
CA TYR A 12 3.51 -1.81 1.00
C TYR A 12 3.12 -0.61 0.12
N ALA A 13 3.13 0.62 0.67
CA ALA A 13 2.89 1.82 -0.14
C ALA A 13 3.96 2.02 -1.23
N ALA A 14 5.23 1.83 -0.87
CA ALA A 14 6.35 1.97 -1.80
C ALA A 14 6.32 0.88 -2.89
N MET A 15 6.01 -0.37 -2.53
CA MET A 15 5.79 -1.46 -3.49
C MET A 15 4.63 -1.17 -4.44
N GLY A 16 3.48 -0.73 -3.92
CA GLY A 16 2.33 -0.36 -4.75
C GLY A 16 2.67 0.76 -5.74
N ALA A 17 3.43 1.77 -5.31
CA ALA A 17 3.91 2.84 -6.19
C ALA A 17 4.86 2.32 -7.28
N LEU A 18 5.76 1.40 -6.93
CA LEU A 18 6.68 0.78 -7.88
C LEU A 18 5.93 -0.07 -8.91
N PHE A 19 4.97 -0.89 -8.50
CA PHE A 19 4.15 -1.66 -9.44
C PHE A 19 3.27 -0.77 -10.32
N THR A 20 2.79 0.37 -9.80
CA THR A 20 2.09 1.37 -10.61
C THR A 20 2.99 1.96 -11.68
N TYR A 21 4.24 2.31 -11.34
CA TYR A 21 5.22 2.78 -12.32
C TYR A 21 5.50 1.73 -13.40
N LEU A 22 5.68 0.46 -13.01
CA LEU A 22 5.87 -0.64 -13.95
C LEU A 22 4.64 -0.87 -14.84
N ALA A 23 3.42 -0.74 -14.29
CA ALA A 23 2.19 -0.84 -15.06
C ALA A 23 2.10 0.26 -16.13
N ILE A 24 2.41 1.51 -15.77
CA ILE A 24 2.44 2.64 -16.71
C ILE A 24 3.45 2.37 -17.83
N LYS A 25 4.64 1.88 -17.50
CA LYS A 25 5.66 1.53 -18.51
C LYS A 25 5.23 0.36 -19.39
N SER A 26 4.48 -0.59 -18.86
CA SER A 26 3.94 -1.73 -19.61
C SER A 26 2.74 -1.36 -20.50
N ALA A 27 2.05 -0.25 -20.19
CA ALA A 27 0.84 0.21 -20.87
C ALA A 27 1.13 1.03 -22.14
N GLN A 28 2.38 1.06 -22.64
CA GLN A 28 2.79 1.95 -23.74
C GLN A 28 1.95 1.81 -25.01
N GLU A 29 1.53 0.59 -25.37
CA GLU A 29 0.67 0.37 -26.54
C GLU A 29 -0.81 0.19 -26.16
N THR A 30 -1.09 -0.54 -25.08
CA THR A 30 -2.45 -0.76 -24.59
C THR A 30 -2.45 -1.12 -23.11
N ILE A 31 -3.51 -0.68 -22.42
CA ILE A 31 -3.75 -1.01 -21.00
C ILE A 31 -4.24 -2.45 -20.84
N TRP A 32 -4.76 -3.06 -21.92
CA TRP A 32 -5.31 -4.42 -21.93
C TRP A 32 -4.27 -5.54 -21.95
N ASN A 33 -2.98 -5.19 -21.94
CA ASN A 33 -1.91 -6.18 -21.82
C ASN A 33 -2.04 -6.93 -20.49
N PHE A 34 -1.97 -8.26 -20.56
CA PHE A 34 -2.07 -9.12 -19.38
C PHE A 34 -1.13 -8.69 -18.24
N SER A 35 0.13 -8.38 -18.56
CA SER A 35 1.11 -7.91 -17.59
C SER A 35 0.71 -6.57 -16.97
N THR A 36 0.14 -5.63 -17.73
CA THR A 36 -0.33 -4.34 -17.20
C THR A 36 -1.48 -4.53 -16.24
N VAL A 37 -2.47 -5.35 -16.60
CA VAL A 37 -3.62 -5.67 -15.73
C VAL A 37 -3.16 -6.36 -14.46
N LEU A 38 -2.25 -7.34 -14.57
CA LEU A 38 -1.69 -8.03 -13.41
C LEU A 38 -0.94 -7.07 -12.46
N LEU A 39 -0.10 -6.18 -13.01
CA LEU A 39 0.60 -5.17 -12.22
C LEU A 39 -0.36 -4.19 -11.53
N MET A 40 -1.45 -3.78 -12.19
CA MET A 40 -2.48 -2.93 -11.58
C MET A 40 -3.20 -3.63 -10.43
N LEU A 41 -3.53 -4.93 -10.58
CA LEU A 41 -4.17 -5.71 -9.53
C LEU A 41 -3.27 -5.87 -8.30
N ILE A 42 -1.98 -6.15 -8.52
CA ILE A 42 -1.00 -6.25 -7.44
C ILE A 42 -0.84 -4.89 -6.74
N ALA A 43 -0.67 -3.81 -7.50
CA ALA A 43 -0.56 -2.46 -6.95
C ALA A 43 -1.80 -2.09 -6.10
N ALA A 44 -3.01 -2.41 -6.56
CA ALA A 44 -4.24 -2.16 -5.81
C ALA A 44 -4.29 -2.95 -4.49
N PHE A 45 -3.83 -4.20 -4.49
CA PHE A 45 -3.74 -5.01 -3.28
C PHE A 45 -2.73 -4.44 -2.27
N ASP A 46 -1.57 -3.99 -2.74
CA ASP A 46 -0.55 -3.34 -1.92
C ASP A 46 -1.07 -2.05 -1.26
N PHE A 47 -1.76 -1.20 -2.04
CA PHE A 47 -2.38 0.02 -1.51
C PHE A 47 -3.48 -0.30 -0.50
N SER A 48 -4.34 -1.29 -0.77
CA SER A 48 -5.38 -1.74 0.17
C SER A 48 -4.77 -2.16 1.50
N THR A 49 -3.69 -2.94 1.45
CA THR A 49 -2.96 -3.40 2.64
C THR A 49 -2.32 -2.23 3.39
N SER A 50 -1.68 -1.30 2.68
CA SER A 50 -1.09 -0.10 3.29
C SER A 50 -2.13 0.78 3.99
N ILE A 51 -3.30 0.98 3.36
CA ILE A 51 -4.43 1.75 3.96
C ILE A 51 -4.87 1.11 5.28
N ARG A 52 -5.03 -0.23 5.32
CA ARG A 52 -5.39 -0.94 6.55
C ARG A 52 -4.41 -0.69 7.69
N PHE A 53 -3.11 -0.72 7.41
CA PHE A 53 -2.09 -0.42 8.42
C PHE A 53 -2.15 1.05 8.88
N PHE A 54 -2.45 1.99 7.98
CA PHE A 54 -2.59 3.40 8.33
C PHE A 54 -3.83 3.66 9.21
N LEU A 55 -4.94 2.98 8.93
CA LEU A 55 -6.15 3.03 9.74
C LEU A 55 -5.94 2.39 11.12
N TYR A 56 -5.28 1.24 11.18
CA TYR A 56 -4.94 0.56 12.42
C TYR A 56 -4.06 1.42 13.33
N LYS A 57 -3.08 2.11 12.74
CA LYS A 57 -2.28 3.13 13.43
C LYS A 57 -3.15 4.24 14.03
N LYS A 58 -4.05 4.85 13.25
CA LYS A 58 -4.95 5.91 13.73
C LYS A 58 -5.81 5.42 14.91
N TYR A 59 -6.31 4.19 14.82
CA TYR A 59 -7.08 3.57 15.89
C TYR A 59 -6.27 3.42 17.19
N ILE A 60 -5.06 2.86 17.12
CA ILE A 60 -4.19 2.71 18.30
C ILE A 60 -3.84 4.07 18.90
N GLN A 61 -3.52 5.07 18.08
CA GLN A 61 -3.20 6.42 18.57
C GLN A 61 -4.38 7.04 19.32
N LYS A 62 -5.60 6.88 18.79
CA LYS A 62 -6.82 7.38 19.43
C LYS A 62 -7.05 6.74 20.81
N GLN A 63 -6.83 5.43 20.93
CA GLN A 63 -6.95 4.74 22.22
C GLN A 63 -5.86 5.13 23.24
N LYS A 64 -4.68 5.51 22.76
CA LYS A 64 -3.60 5.97 23.63
C LYS A 64 -3.92 7.35 24.21
N GLN A 65 -4.44 8.26 23.38
CA GLN A 65 -4.87 9.59 23.81
C GLN A 65 -6.05 9.56 24.81
N SER A 66 -6.96 8.60 24.72
CA SER A 66 -8.08 8.46 25.68
C SER A 66 -7.71 7.82 27.01
N LYS A 67 -6.50 7.24 27.15
CA LYS A 67 -5.99 6.69 28.41
C LYS A 67 -5.11 7.66 29.19
N ASP A 68 -4.62 8.71 28.53
CA ASP A 68 -3.82 9.77 29.14
C ASP A 68 -4.68 11.01 29.53
N GLN A 69 -6.02 10.90 29.42
CA GLN A 69 -7.01 11.84 29.96
C GLN A 69 -7.80 11.16 31.08
#